data_AF-A0A938SMD8-F1
#
_entry.id   AF-A0A938SMD8-F1
#
_cell.length_a   1.000
_cell.length_b   1.000
_cell.length_c   1.000
_cell.angle_alpha   90.00
_cell.angle_beta   90.00
_cell.angle_gamma   90.00
#
_symmetry.space_group_name_H-M   'P 1'
#
loop_
_entity.id
_entity.type
_entity.pdbx_description
1 polymer ?
#
loop_
_entity_poly.entity_id
_entity_poly.type
_entity_poly.pdbx_seq_one_letter_code
_entity_poly.pdbx_strand_id
1 'polypeptide(L)'
;MRRTSVTRRKRPHADEFSDRLPARPDLPGNRPLPVGCGPIRRSLVGTNSLVPRNPTRAVAAISCRAGAQPQHCARLGFTPQPRREGKGRVTAARETRGPTCSVRWGGGRVIPIVDATGQTAYAHLDRVHRLLRPVKRETETMNCSAARVLGGIVLTVAAAAAGWVNAAQRAEDGASGPTVIVDPRIELICVIFRLAGNPEYNQGKVPLYTSDVEEHFGKHRDHAVVRLARKLRGTQGVSFDACMGLAVHVTDAGSLAEKVPLSPLPLTLDKRWTPESARDFLAQTRQFVSDTSFQRFFEDHGKLYDTAVLRMKQVLAEHAHLDWFDEFFGRQAQASFTIQLGMLNGGGCYGVRSMNPDGSVDLFCVLGVWKTDSEGLPVFDADMLPTVVHEFCHSYTNPIVDKHEAALRRAGETLFPHVESIMRRQAYSNWKTMMYESFVRAGVVRYVHRHAGQQAANAEAKRQAELGFAWVGDLSKLLEEYEAKRSEFPDLDAFTPRIVAFFDQYAESFARAQGQLADKRPRILSLTPANGEADVDPALREIRVEFDRPMQDGKWSLVGSGPNFPKVTGKASYDKQSKVWTVPVQLQPDWNYQFMLNSERFTGFQSREGVPLEPATVSFKTRARSE
;
A
#
# COMPACT_ATOMS: atom_id res chain seq x y z
N MET A 1 -68.22 10.94 -17.06
CA MET A 1 -68.73 11.86 -18.11
C MET A 1 -67.68 12.01 -19.20
N ARG A 2 -68.03 11.64 -20.45
CA ARG A 2 -67.47 11.99 -21.79
C ARG A 2 -65.93 11.89 -21.97
N ARG A 3 -65.31 11.09 -22.85
CA ARG A 3 -65.47 10.65 -24.28
C ARG A 3 -64.03 10.83 -24.87
N THR A 4 -63.27 9.76 -25.12
CA THR A 4 -63.03 9.05 -26.41
C THR A 4 -62.11 9.72 -27.44
N SER A 5 -61.34 8.83 -28.12
CA SER A 5 -60.57 8.92 -29.38
C SER A 5 -59.15 9.52 -29.27
N VAL A 6 -58.04 8.78 -29.46
CA VAL A 6 -57.55 7.88 -30.54
C VAL A 6 -57.31 8.62 -31.87
N THR A 7 -56.04 8.71 -32.28
CA THR A 7 -55.59 8.42 -33.65
C THR A 7 -54.06 8.33 -33.75
N ARG A 8 -53.61 7.64 -34.79
CA ARG A 8 -52.30 6.98 -34.99
C ARG A 8 -51.60 7.60 -36.22
N ARG A 9 -50.25 7.54 -36.21
CA ARG A 9 -49.29 7.63 -37.34
C ARG A 9 -48.98 9.00 -37.97
N LYS A 10 -47.69 9.38 -37.97
CA LYS A 10 -46.72 9.24 -39.10
C LYS A 10 -45.37 9.92 -38.72
N ARG A 11 -44.23 9.34 -39.14
CA ARG A 11 -42.91 10.01 -39.20
C ARG A 11 -42.85 10.92 -40.46
N PRO A 12 -41.94 11.91 -40.48
CA PRO A 12 -40.77 11.80 -41.36
C PRO A 12 -39.44 12.33 -40.78
N HIS A 13 -38.35 11.96 -41.48
CA HIS A 13 -36.96 12.48 -41.58
C HIS A 13 -36.78 14.00 -41.38
N ALA A 14 -35.61 14.63 -41.11
CA ALA A 14 -34.19 14.32 -40.89
C ALA A 14 -33.52 15.61 -40.33
N ASP A 15 -32.19 15.56 -40.10
CA ASP A 15 -31.21 16.66 -40.04
C ASP A 15 -30.58 17.02 -38.68
N GLU A 16 -29.34 16.51 -38.54
CA GLU A 16 -28.13 17.16 -38.03
C GLU A 16 -28.30 18.50 -37.30
N PHE A 17 -27.90 18.54 -36.03
CA PHE A 17 -26.96 19.56 -35.56
C PHE A 17 -26.12 18.99 -34.42
N SER A 18 -24.83 18.87 -34.72
CA SER A 18 -23.76 18.63 -33.75
C SER A 18 -23.63 19.88 -32.89
N ASP A 19 -23.66 19.76 -31.57
CA ASP A 19 -23.06 20.76 -30.70
C ASP A 19 -22.02 20.13 -29.78
N ARG A 20 -20.80 20.61 -30.02
CA ARG A 20 -19.55 20.26 -29.39
C ARG A 20 -19.55 20.82 -27.97
N LEU A 21 -19.54 19.95 -26.97
CA LEU A 21 -19.08 20.32 -25.64
C LEU A 21 -17.57 20.64 -25.73
N PRO A 22 -17.10 21.77 -25.17
CA PRO A 22 -15.69 22.14 -25.29
C PRO A 22 -14.80 21.14 -24.54
N ALA A 23 -13.78 20.66 -25.25
CA ALA A 23 -12.72 19.83 -24.74
C ALA A 23 -12.05 20.50 -23.53
N ARG A 24 -11.90 19.74 -22.45
CA ARG A 24 -11.09 20.14 -21.30
C ARG A 24 -9.62 20.26 -21.77
N PRO A 25 -8.89 21.33 -21.43
CA PRO A 25 -7.49 21.41 -21.78
C PRO A 25 -6.69 20.33 -21.03
N ASP A 26 -5.87 19.61 -21.77
CA ASP A 26 -4.91 18.64 -21.27
C ASP A 26 -3.99 19.29 -20.24
N LEU A 27 -4.10 18.85 -18.98
CA LEU A 27 -3.14 19.18 -17.95
C LEU A 27 -1.83 18.40 -18.23
N PRO A 28 -0.67 19.06 -18.32
CA PRO A 28 0.60 18.36 -18.47
C PRO A 28 0.85 17.47 -17.25
N GLY A 29 1.27 16.23 -17.54
CA GLY A 29 1.41 15.15 -16.57
C GLY A 29 2.23 15.55 -15.33
N ASN A 30 1.52 15.69 -14.20
CA ASN A 30 2.14 15.68 -12.89
C ASN A 30 2.72 14.28 -12.64
N ARG A 31 4.06 14.17 -12.71
CA ARG A 31 4.76 13.05 -12.10
C ARG A 31 4.59 13.16 -10.58
N PRO A 32 4.01 12.17 -9.89
CA PRO A 32 4.07 12.14 -8.43
C PRO A 32 5.53 11.95 -7.99
N LEU A 33 5.97 12.78 -7.04
CA LEU A 33 7.21 12.56 -6.33
C LEU A 33 7.10 11.23 -5.56
N PRO A 34 8.12 10.36 -5.59
CA PRO A 34 8.09 9.13 -4.81
C PRO A 34 8.09 9.49 -3.32
N VAL A 35 7.04 9.06 -2.62
CA VAL A 35 7.04 9.02 -1.15
C VAL A 35 7.85 7.77 -0.77
N GLY A 36 9.14 7.98 -0.50
CA GLY A 36 10.07 6.90 -0.14
C GLY A 36 11.32 7.49 0.50
N CYS A 37 11.57 7.10 1.75
CA CYS A 37 12.73 7.45 2.55
C CYS A 37 14.04 7.23 1.78
N GLY A 38 14.89 8.26 1.71
CA GLY A 38 16.27 8.17 1.27
C GLY A 38 17.14 9.15 2.05
N PRO A 39 18.31 8.73 2.58
CA PRO A 39 19.16 9.62 3.36
C PRO A 39 19.91 10.59 2.43
N ILE A 40 19.93 11.86 2.84
CA ILE A 40 20.74 12.92 2.24
C ILE A 40 22.21 12.59 2.50
N ARG A 41 22.98 12.24 1.45
CA ARG A 41 24.44 12.08 1.53
C ARG A 41 25.08 13.44 1.83
N ARG A 42 25.77 13.54 2.97
CA ARG A 42 26.78 14.58 3.20
C ARG A 42 28.06 14.23 2.45
N SER A 43 28.59 15.18 1.71
CA SER A 43 29.94 15.13 1.12
C SER A 43 30.99 15.23 2.21
N LEU A 44 31.99 14.34 2.18
CA LEU A 44 33.30 14.59 2.77
C LEU A 44 34.38 14.03 1.83
N VAL A 45 35.42 14.85 1.73
CA VAL A 45 36.54 14.83 0.79
C VAL A 45 37.60 13.78 1.19
N GLY A 46 38.31 13.25 0.18
CA GLY A 46 39.60 12.52 0.11
C GLY A 46 40.25 11.93 1.38
N THR A 47 40.84 10.72 1.35
CA THR A 47 42.11 10.46 0.64
C THR A 47 42.37 8.98 0.29
N ASN A 48 43.19 8.80 -0.76
CA ASN A 48 43.76 7.58 -1.37
C ASN A 48 44.24 6.45 -0.43
N SER A 49 44.04 5.18 -0.82
CA SER A 49 45.10 4.34 -1.46
C SER A 49 44.79 2.83 -1.48
N LEU A 50 45.01 2.25 -2.67
CA LEU A 50 45.57 0.92 -2.99
C LEU A 50 44.75 -0.37 -2.78
N VAL A 51 44.42 -0.97 -3.92
CA VAL A 51 44.07 -2.39 -4.15
C VAL A 51 45.37 -3.22 -4.26
N PRO A 52 45.38 -4.50 -3.82
CA PRO A 52 45.70 -5.55 -4.80
C PRO A 52 44.81 -6.81 -4.70
N ARG A 53 44.92 -7.60 -5.76
CA ARG A 53 44.13 -8.78 -6.17
C ARG A 53 44.32 -10.02 -5.25
N ASN A 54 43.27 -10.85 -5.23
CA ASN A 54 43.09 -12.26 -4.80
C ASN A 54 44.29 -13.24 -5.03
N PRO A 55 44.23 -14.53 -4.61
CA PRO A 55 43.46 -15.21 -3.53
C PRO A 55 44.29 -16.26 -2.73
N THR A 56 43.93 -16.61 -1.47
CA THR A 56 44.05 -18.01 -0.95
C THR A 56 43.44 -18.22 0.44
N ARG A 57 42.90 -19.43 0.63
CA ARG A 57 42.42 -20.11 1.85
C ARG A 57 43.00 -19.63 3.20
N ALA A 58 42.13 -19.41 4.16
CA ALA A 58 42.38 -19.76 5.56
C ALA A 58 41.06 -20.00 6.31
N VAL A 59 40.94 -21.21 6.89
CA VAL A 59 39.90 -21.59 7.85
C VAL A 59 40.33 -21.08 9.21
N ALA A 60 39.48 -20.29 9.88
CA ALA A 60 39.67 -19.91 11.28
C ALA A 60 38.42 -20.30 12.08
N ALA A 61 38.62 -21.21 13.03
CA ALA A 61 37.65 -21.63 14.01
C ALA A 61 37.49 -20.54 15.09
N ILE A 62 36.25 -20.25 15.48
CA ILE A 62 35.94 -19.49 16.70
C ILE A 62 35.09 -20.40 17.60
N SER A 63 35.61 -20.61 18.80
CA SER A 63 35.04 -21.37 19.90
C SER A 63 33.95 -20.55 20.61
N CYS A 64 32.77 -21.12 20.84
CA CYS A 64 31.79 -20.59 21.79
C CYS A 64 31.87 -21.39 23.10
N ARG A 65 32.04 -20.66 24.21
CA ARG A 65 32.06 -21.18 25.58
C ARG A 65 30.71 -21.78 25.98
N ALA A 66 30.80 -22.87 26.73
CA ALA A 66 29.72 -23.49 27.47
C ALA A 66 29.22 -22.59 28.62
N GLY A 67 27.90 -22.48 28.77
CA GLY A 67 27.29 -21.82 29.93
C GLY A 67 25.85 -21.39 29.72
N ALA A 68 24.90 -22.33 29.74
CA ALA A 68 23.50 -22.04 30.04
C ALA A 68 22.86 -23.26 30.73
N GLN A 69 22.31 -23.04 31.94
CA GLN A 69 21.69 -24.03 32.80
C GLN A 69 20.28 -24.45 32.34
N PRO A 70 19.78 -25.63 32.79
CA PRO A 70 18.56 -26.24 32.27
C PRO A 70 17.31 -25.74 33.00
N GLN A 71 16.57 -24.81 32.39
CA GLN A 71 15.21 -24.47 32.84
C GLN A 71 14.16 -24.39 31.71
N HIS A 72 14.45 -24.92 30.53
CA HIS A 72 13.48 -24.92 29.41
C HIS A 72 12.74 -26.25 29.19
N CYS A 73 13.14 -27.35 29.85
CA CYS A 73 12.56 -28.68 29.55
C CYS A 73 11.34 -29.08 30.39
N ALA A 74 10.94 -28.33 31.42
CA ALA A 74 9.77 -28.67 32.24
C ALA A 74 8.42 -28.13 31.69
N ARG A 75 8.44 -27.27 30.66
CA ARG A 75 7.23 -26.72 30.02
C ARG A 75 6.69 -27.56 28.85
N LEU A 76 7.36 -28.67 28.50
CA LEU A 76 7.03 -29.49 27.32
C LEU A 76 6.66 -30.94 27.67
N GLY A 77 6.43 -31.28 28.95
CA GLY A 77 5.81 -32.56 29.31
C GLY A 77 6.64 -33.84 29.09
N PHE A 78 7.96 -33.75 28.94
CA PHE A 78 8.84 -34.91 28.78
C PHE A 78 9.61 -35.24 30.07
N THR A 79 9.63 -36.51 30.48
CA THR A 79 10.48 -37.03 31.56
C THR A 79 11.64 -37.86 31.00
N PRO A 80 12.91 -37.63 31.42
CA PRO A 80 14.03 -38.47 31.01
C PRO A 80 14.14 -39.73 31.88
N GLN A 81 14.42 -40.90 31.28
CA GLN A 81 14.85 -42.10 32.01
C GLN A 81 16.38 -42.19 32.16
N PRO A 82 16.91 -42.82 33.24
CA PRO A 82 18.34 -42.87 33.50
C PRO A 82 19.10 -43.97 32.72
N ARG A 83 20.39 -43.70 32.48
CA ARG A 83 21.36 -44.49 31.70
C ARG A 83 21.57 -45.91 32.25
N ARG A 84 21.71 -46.89 31.34
CA ARG A 84 22.50 -48.11 31.56
C ARG A 84 23.82 -48.01 30.79
N GLU A 85 24.94 -48.19 31.49
CA GLU A 85 26.29 -48.24 30.94
C GLU A 85 26.57 -49.60 30.28
N GLY A 86 27.32 -49.59 29.17
CA GLY A 86 27.83 -50.81 28.53
C GLY A 86 28.79 -50.49 27.39
N LYS A 87 30.05 -50.91 27.56
CA LYS A 87 31.18 -50.81 26.62
C LYS A 87 31.00 -51.76 25.42
N GLY A 88 31.41 -51.37 24.20
CA GLY A 88 31.51 -52.30 23.06
C GLY A 88 31.92 -51.67 21.73
N ARG A 89 32.88 -52.30 21.03
CA ARG A 89 33.51 -51.95 19.73
C ARG A 89 32.53 -51.82 18.55
N VAL A 90 32.87 -50.95 17.59
CA VAL A 90 32.22 -50.83 16.27
C VAL A 90 32.97 -51.69 15.24
N THR A 91 32.26 -52.57 14.54
CA THR A 91 32.68 -53.16 13.26
C THR A 91 31.82 -52.59 12.14
N ALA A 92 32.45 -52.22 11.02
CA ALA A 92 31.78 -51.70 9.84
C ALA A 92 31.22 -52.84 8.97
N ALA A 93 29.99 -52.69 8.49
CA ALA A 93 29.48 -53.42 7.34
C ALA A 93 28.79 -52.44 6.38
N ARG A 94 29.04 -52.64 5.09
CA ARG A 94 28.64 -51.82 3.96
C ARG A 94 27.44 -52.49 3.30
N GLU A 95 26.31 -51.80 3.17
CA GLU A 95 25.23 -52.22 2.27
C GLU A 95 24.71 -51.06 1.42
N THR A 96 24.38 -51.43 0.19
CA THR A 96 24.18 -50.62 -1.01
C THR A 96 22.69 -50.40 -1.33
N ARG A 97 22.39 -49.23 -1.94
CA ARG A 97 21.22 -48.82 -2.78
C ARG A 97 20.14 -47.91 -2.12
N GLY A 98 19.95 -46.70 -2.69
CA GLY A 98 18.72 -45.87 -2.62
C GLY A 98 18.73 -44.64 -1.69
N PRO A 99 18.11 -43.48 -2.06
CA PRO A 99 18.56 -42.16 -1.62
C PRO A 99 18.08 -41.80 -0.21
N THR A 100 19.03 -41.51 0.66
CA THR A 100 18.81 -40.93 1.99
C THR A 100 19.24 -39.46 1.97
N CYS A 101 18.32 -38.54 2.30
CA CYS A 101 18.72 -37.23 2.80
C CYS A 101 18.97 -37.37 4.31
N SER A 102 20.20 -37.09 4.74
CA SER A 102 20.54 -37.01 6.17
C SER A 102 21.36 -35.75 6.44
N VAL A 103 20.92 -34.94 7.40
CA VAL A 103 21.70 -33.83 7.96
C VAL A 103 22.41 -34.36 9.19
N ARG A 104 23.74 -34.23 9.24
CA ARG A 104 24.58 -34.71 10.33
C ARG A 104 25.10 -33.51 11.13
N TRP A 105 24.73 -33.39 12.40
CA TRP A 105 25.38 -32.49 13.35
C TRP A 105 26.30 -33.31 14.28
N GLY A 106 27.42 -32.72 14.69
CA GLY A 106 28.55 -33.44 15.27
C GLY A 106 28.23 -34.27 16.52
N GLY A 107 28.65 -35.54 16.50
CA GLY A 107 29.00 -36.32 17.69
C GLY A 107 27.88 -36.70 18.68
N GLY A 108 26.84 -37.42 18.25
CA GLY A 108 25.88 -38.08 19.16
C GLY A 108 24.69 -38.69 18.43
N ARG A 109 24.08 -39.76 18.98
CA ARG A 109 23.08 -40.66 18.36
C ARG A 109 21.86 -39.98 17.70
N VAL A 110 21.31 -40.68 16.69
CA VAL A 110 19.99 -40.45 16.09
C VAL A 110 18.89 -40.66 17.13
N ILE A 111 18.02 -39.68 17.32
CA ILE A 111 16.76 -39.81 18.07
C ILE A 111 15.62 -39.87 17.05
N PRO A 112 14.82 -40.96 16.99
CA PRO A 112 13.66 -41.00 16.12
C PRO A 112 12.57 -40.07 16.64
N ILE A 113 12.00 -39.26 15.75
CA ILE A 113 10.78 -38.49 16.02
C ILE A 113 9.61 -39.48 15.92
N VAL A 114 8.87 -39.63 17.01
CA VAL A 114 7.68 -40.47 17.13
C VAL A 114 6.49 -39.61 17.53
N ASP A 115 5.32 -39.96 17.01
CA ASP A 115 4.07 -39.30 17.40
C ASP A 115 3.62 -39.69 18.83
N ALA A 116 2.52 -39.11 19.30
CA ALA A 116 1.95 -39.38 20.63
C ALA A 116 1.52 -40.86 20.85
N THR A 117 1.57 -41.69 19.82
CA THR A 117 1.27 -43.13 19.85
C THR A 117 2.51 -44.01 19.70
N GLY A 118 3.70 -43.41 19.55
CA GLY A 118 4.98 -44.10 19.42
C GLY A 118 5.35 -44.53 18.00
N GLN A 119 4.69 -44.01 16.96
CA GLN A 119 4.97 -44.37 15.55
C GLN A 119 5.91 -43.38 14.87
N THR A 120 6.84 -43.90 14.05
CA THR A 120 7.80 -43.08 13.27
C THR A 120 7.19 -42.66 11.93
N ALA A 121 7.66 -41.53 11.36
CA ALA A 121 7.21 -41.04 10.04
C ALA A 121 7.32 -42.08 8.90
N TYR A 122 8.24 -43.05 9.02
CA TYR A 122 8.38 -44.16 8.08
C TYR A 122 7.18 -45.14 8.11
N ALA A 123 6.56 -45.35 9.28
CA ALA A 123 5.41 -46.23 9.43
C ALA A 123 4.14 -45.68 8.73
N HIS A 124 4.02 -44.34 8.61
CA HIS A 124 2.94 -43.70 7.87
C HIS A 124 3.07 -43.90 6.35
N LEU A 125 4.27 -43.71 5.81
CA LEU A 125 4.55 -43.93 4.38
C LEU A 125 4.32 -45.39 3.98
N ASP A 126 4.66 -46.33 4.86
CA ASP A 126 4.51 -47.76 4.63
C ASP A 126 3.03 -48.25 4.73
N ARG A 127 2.18 -47.49 5.45
CA ARG A 127 0.73 -47.69 5.53
C ARG A 127 0.02 -47.16 4.28
N VAL A 128 0.43 -45.99 3.78
CA VAL A 128 -0.02 -45.44 2.49
C VAL A 128 0.37 -46.38 1.34
N HIS A 129 1.59 -46.91 1.35
CA HIS A 129 2.04 -47.89 0.36
C HIS A 129 1.25 -49.21 0.38
N ARG A 130 0.77 -49.65 1.55
CA ARG A 130 -0.10 -50.83 1.68
C ARG A 130 -1.54 -50.58 1.23
N LEU A 131 -2.08 -49.38 1.45
CA LEU A 131 -3.41 -48.98 0.97
C LEU A 131 -3.47 -48.84 -0.57
N LEU A 132 -2.33 -48.55 -1.22
CA LEU A 132 -2.22 -48.45 -2.68
C LEU A 132 -1.91 -49.78 -3.39
N ARG A 133 -1.62 -50.88 -2.66
CA ARG A 133 -1.32 -52.19 -3.26
C ARG A 133 -2.48 -52.86 -4.01
N PRO A 134 -3.77 -52.73 -3.62
CA PRO A 134 -4.86 -53.35 -4.37
C PRO A 134 -5.07 -52.73 -5.76
N VAL A 135 -4.75 -51.43 -5.93
CA VAL A 135 -4.98 -50.67 -7.19
C VAL A 135 -3.99 -51.06 -8.30
N LYS A 136 -2.87 -51.71 -7.95
CA LYS A 136 -1.84 -52.11 -8.92
C LYS A 136 -2.10 -53.46 -9.60
N ARG A 137 -3.13 -54.22 -9.18
CA ARG A 137 -3.45 -55.55 -9.74
C ARG A 137 -4.64 -55.57 -10.72
N GLU A 138 -5.39 -54.48 -10.88
CA GLU A 138 -6.54 -54.42 -11.81
C GLU A 138 -6.32 -53.51 -13.03
N THR A 139 -5.11 -52.99 -13.23
CA THR A 139 -4.79 -52.13 -14.39
C THR A 139 -4.40 -52.90 -15.66
N GLU A 140 -4.39 -54.24 -15.64
CA GLU A 140 -4.07 -55.04 -16.83
C GLU A 140 -5.29 -55.38 -17.72
N THR A 141 -6.52 -54.96 -17.38
CA THR A 141 -7.72 -55.28 -18.20
C THR A 141 -8.82 -54.18 -18.33
N MET A 142 -8.55 -52.88 -18.16
CA MET A 142 -9.62 -51.85 -18.20
C MET A 142 -9.57 -50.85 -19.37
N ASN A 143 -10.74 -50.60 -19.99
CA ASN A 143 -10.98 -49.68 -21.13
C ASN A 143 -10.83 -48.18 -20.80
N CYS A 144 -10.50 -47.37 -21.82
CA CYS A 144 -10.12 -45.94 -21.76
C CYS A 144 -11.06 -44.98 -21.01
N SER A 145 -12.34 -45.30 -20.84
CA SER A 145 -13.30 -44.43 -20.15
C SER A 145 -13.16 -44.47 -18.62
N ALA A 146 -12.76 -45.62 -18.04
CA ALA A 146 -12.56 -45.78 -16.61
C ALA A 146 -11.25 -45.11 -16.14
N ALA A 147 -10.21 -45.11 -16.99
CA ALA A 147 -8.93 -44.47 -16.71
C ALA A 147 -9.04 -42.93 -16.54
N ARG A 148 -9.96 -42.27 -17.26
CA ARG A 148 -10.20 -40.82 -17.11
C ARG A 148 -10.93 -40.46 -15.82
N VAL A 149 -11.87 -41.30 -15.38
CA VAL A 149 -12.59 -41.12 -14.11
C VAL A 149 -11.67 -41.37 -12.92
N LEU A 150 -10.84 -42.42 -12.97
CA LEU A 150 -9.82 -42.68 -11.95
C LEU A 150 -8.71 -41.62 -11.92
N GLY A 151 -8.25 -41.12 -13.07
CA GLY A 151 -7.30 -40.01 -13.14
C GLY A 151 -7.86 -38.72 -12.52
N GLY A 152 -9.14 -38.44 -12.73
CA GLY A 152 -9.86 -37.33 -12.08
C GLY A 152 -9.94 -37.50 -10.57
N ILE A 153 -10.31 -38.69 -10.07
CA ILE A 153 -10.41 -38.98 -8.63
C ILE A 153 -9.03 -38.91 -7.95
N VAL A 154 -7.98 -39.42 -8.60
CA VAL A 154 -6.60 -39.35 -8.07
C VAL A 154 -6.10 -37.89 -8.03
N LEU A 155 -6.43 -37.06 -9.02
CA LEU A 155 -6.12 -35.63 -8.97
C LEU A 155 -6.88 -34.90 -7.86
N THR A 156 -8.17 -35.19 -7.67
CA THR A 156 -8.98 -34.58 -6.61
C THR A 156 -8.52 -35.01 -5.22
N VAL A 157 -8.13 -36.28 -5.05
CA VAL A 157 -7.57 -36.80 -3.79
C VAL A 157 -6.16 -36.25 -3.55
N ALA A 158 -5.34 -36.04 -4.58
CA ALA A 158 -4.03 -35.41 -4.45
C ALA A 158 -4.14 -33.90 -4.14
N ALA A 159 -5.09 -33.19 -4.74
CA ALA A 159 -5.38 -31.78 -4.43
C ALA A 159 -5.97 -31.62 -3.03
N ALA A 160 -6.87 -32.51 -2.63
CA ALA A 160 -7.34 -32.58 -1.26
C ALA A 160 -6.17 -32.89 -0.32
N ALA A 161 -5.37 -33.93 -0.57
CA ALA A 161 -4.20 -34.27 0.25
C ALA A 161 -3.18 -33.13 0.33
N ALA A 162 -2.96 -32.35 -0.74
CA ALA A 162 -2.14 -31.14 -0.71
C ALA A 162 -2.77 -30.03 0.14
N GLY A 163 -4.11 -29.87 0.09
CA GLY A 163 -4.86 -28.98 0.97
C GLY A 163 -4.81 -29.39 2.44
N TRP A 164 -4.86 -30.70 2.73
CA TRP A 164 -4.72 -31.26 4.07
C TRP A 164 -3.28 -31.20 4.59
N VAL A 165 -2.28 -31.39 3.73
CA VAL A 165 -0.86 -31.19 4.07
C VAL A 165 -0.56 -29.71 4.31
N ASN A 166 -1.13 -28.79 3.53
CA ASN A 166 -1.07 -27.35 3.81
C ASN A 166 -1.78 -26.97 5.11
N ALA A 167 -2.93 -27.58 5.41
CA ALA A 167 -3.66 -27.34 6.66
C ALA A 167 -2.94 -27.95 7.88
N ALA A 168 -2.31 -29.12 7.71
CA ALA A 168 -1.49 -29.77 8.73
C ALA A 168 -0.17 -29.02 8.94
N GLN A 169 0.46 -28.47 7.89
CA GLN A 169 1.60 -27.55 8.02
C GLN A 169 1.18 -26.24 8.70
N ARG A 170 -0.02 -25.69 8.42
CA ARG A 170 -0.58 -24.55 9.17
C ARG A 170 -0.88 -24.84 10.64
N ALA A 171 -1.15 -26.11 10.98
CA ALA A 171 -1.41 -26.55 12.35
C ALA A 171 -0.11 -26.92 13.10
N GLU A 172 0.93 -27.40 12.40
CA GLU A 172 2.27 -27.65 12.94
C GLU A 172 3.12 -26.37 13.03
N ASP A 173 2.92 -25.40 12.12
CA ASP A 173 3.47 -24.04 12.18
C ASP A 173 2.69 -23.17 13.18
N GLY A 174 2.46 -23.68 14.39
CA GLY A 174 2.13 -22.89 15.58
C GLY A 174 3.23 -21.88 15.97
N ALA A 175 4.00 -21.38 15.01
CA ALA A 175 4.82 -20.20 15.11
C ALA A 175 3.90 -18.98 14.93
N SER A 176 3.71 -18.24 16.00
CA SER A 176 2.87 -17.05 16.17
C SER A 176 3.28 -15.83 15.32
N GLY A 177 3.53 -16.03 14.03
CA GLY A 177 3.97 -15.00 13.09
C GLY A 177 3.05 -14.87 11.87
N PRO A 178 3.13 -13.75 11.15
CA PRO A 178 2.34 -13.54 9.94
C PRO A 178 2.79 -14.51 8.83
N THR A 179 1.84 -14.94 8.01
CA THR A 179 2.14 -15.62 6.75
C THR A 179 2.77 -14.62 5.78
N VAL A 180 3.81 -15.02 5.04
CA VAL A 180 4.44 -14.18 4.00
C VAL A 180 4.43 -14.95 2.69
N ILE A 181 3.88 -14.33 1.64
CA ILE A 181 3.74 -14.94 0.31
C ILE A 181 3.91 -13.90 -0.81
N VAL A 182 4.27 -14.37 -2.00
CA VAL A 182 3.89 -13.68 -3.25
C VAL A 182 2.59 -14.34 -3.70
N ASP A 183 1.50 -13.58 -3.76
CA ASP A 183 0.18 -14.14 -4.04
C ASP A 183 -0.16 -14.02 -5.54
N PRO A 184 -0.47 -15.12 -6.25
CA PRO A 184 -0.76 -15.07 -7.68
C PRO A 184 -2.02 -14.25 -8.00
N ARG A 185 -2.97 -14.13 -7.07
CA ARG A 185 -4.18 -13.30 -7.26
C ARG A 185 -3.81 -11.81 -7.32
N ILE A 186 -2.89 -11.40 -6.45
CA ILE A 186 -2.37 -10.03 -6.38
C ILE A 186 -1.58 -9.72 -7.65
N GLU A 187 -0.60 -10.56 -7.99
CA GLU A 187 0.25 -10.34 -9.16
C GLU A 187 -0.56 -10.32 -10.48
N LEU A 188 -1.55 -11.21 -10.63
CA LEU A 188 -2.45 -11.22 -11.80
C LEU A 188 -3.16 -9.88 -11.99
N ILE A 189 -3.77 -9.37 -10.92
CA ILE A 189 -4.50 -8.10 -10.96
C ILE A 189 -3.53 -6.93 -11.18
N CYS A 190 -2.35 -6.94 -10.54
CA CYS A 190 -1.30 -5.95 -10.79
C CYS A 190 -0.87 -5.93 -12.25
N VAL A 191 -0.66 -7.09 -12.90
CA VAL A 191 -0.33 -7.17 -14.33
C VAL A 191 -1.43 -6.52 -15.18
N ILE A 192 -2.70 -6.83 -14.95
CA ILE A 192 -3.82 -6.27 -15.72
C ILE A 192 -3.88 -4.75 -15.61
N PHE A 193 -3.81 -4.22 -14.39
CA PHE A 193 -3.87 -2.76 -14.19
C PHE A 193 -2.57 -2.05 -14.60
N ARG A 194 -1.42 -2.73 -14.56
CA ARG A 194 -0.17 -2.26 -15.17
C ARG A 194 -0.36 -2.06 -16.68
N LEU A 195 -0.90 -3.05 -17.38
CA LEU A 195 -1.20 -2.98 -18.82
C LEU A 195 -2.25 -1.91 -19.16
N ALA A 196 -3.17 -1.66 -18.23
CA ALA A 196 -4.17 -0.60 -18.33
C ALA A 196 -3.56 0.81 -18.23
N GLY A 197 -2.33 0.94 -17.72
CA GLY A 197 -1.61 2.21 -17.59
C GLY A 197 -1.82 2.91 -16.24
N ASN A 198 -2.28 2.17 -15.22
CA ASN A 198 -2.42 2.70 -13.87
C ASN A 198 -1.04 3.01 -13.26
N PRO A 199 -0.75 4.27 -12.86
CA PRO A 199 0.57 4.64 -12.34
C PRO A 199 1.00 3.87 -11.10
N GLU A 200 0.06 3.48 -10.24
CA GLU A 200 0.30 2.78 -8.98
C GLU A 200 0.85 1.35 -9.17
N TYR A 201 0.57 0.68 -10.30
CA TYR A 201 1.13 -0.65 -10.65
C TYR A 201 2.25 -0.57 -11.71
N ASN A 202 2.69 0.65 -12.03
CA ASN A 202 3.79 0.92 -12.96
C ASN A 202 5.05 1.40 -12.22
N GLN A 203 5.20 1.06 -10.92
CA GLN A 203 6.32 1.52 -10.08
C GLN A 203 7.36 0.43 -9.75
N GLY A 204 7.22 -0.78 -10.31
CA GLY A 204 8.07 -1.93 -10.07
C GLY A 204 9.57 -1.60 -10.03
N LYS A 205 10.25 -2.06 -8.98
CA LYS A 205 11.67 -1.83 -8.73
C LYS A 205 12.54 -3.07 -8.91
N VAL A 206 11.93 -4.21 -9.21
CA VAL A 206 12.61 -5.47 -9.54
C VAL A 206 12.81 -5.50 -11.07
N PRO A 207 14.00 -5.16 -11.61
CA PRO A 207 14.13 -4.80 -13.01
C PRO A 207 13.88 -5.96 -13.97
N LEU A 208 14.45 -7.14 -13.67
CA LEU A 208 14.25 -8.35 -14.49
C LEU A 208 12.78 -8.75 -14.53
N TYR A 209 12.14 -8.87 -13.36
CA TYR A 209 10.72 -9.21 -13.29
C TYR A 209 9.83 -8.20 -14.04
N THR A 210 10.13 -6.91 -13.92
CA THR A 210 9.37 -5.86 -14.62
C THR A 210 9.55 -5.96 -16.14
N SER A 211 10.74 -6.35 -16.61
CA SER A 211 11.04 -6.61 -18.02
C SER A 211 10.31 -7.86 -18.51
N ASP A 212 10.36 -8.95 -17.76
CA ASP A 212 9.74 -10.23 -18.10
C ASP A 212 8.20 -10.08 -18.19
N VAL A 213 7.61 -9.28 -17.30
CA VAL A 213 6.18 -8.91 -17.38
C VAL A 213 5.87 -8.14 -18.67
N GLU A 214 6.71 -7.17 -19.07
CA GLU A 214 6.47 -6.43 -20.30
C GLU A 214 6.64 -7.30 -21.54
N GLU A 215 7.68 -8.14 -21.59
CA GLU A 215 7.93 -9.06 -22.69
C GLU A 215 6.79 -10.06 -22.86
N HIS A 216 6.33 -10.65 -21.76
CA HIS A 216 5.31 -11.69 -21.78
C HIS A 216 3.90 -11.14 -22.02
N PHE A 217 3.52 -10.07 -21.33
CA PHE A 217 2.14 -9.56 -21.33
C PHE A 217 1.93 -8.29 -22.16
N GLY A 218 2.97 -7.58 -22.58
CA GLY A 218 2.87 -6.26 -23.22
C GLY A 218 2.03 -6.24 -24.50
N LYS A 219 2.04 -7.34 -25.28
CA LYS A 219 1.20 -7.48 -26.48
C LYS A 219 -0.31 -7.56 -26.18
N HIS A 220 -0.69 -7.79 -24.93
CA HIS A 220 -2.09 -7.93 -24.48
C HIS A 220 -2.69 -6.61 -23.95
N ARG A 221 -2.08 -5.46 -24.23
CA ARG A 221 -2.63 -4.13 -23.85
C ARG A 221 -4.03 -3.85 -24.41
N ASP A 222 -4.42 -4.52 -25.47
CA ASP A 222 -5.77 -4.46 -26.05
C ASP A 222 -6.62 -5.69 -25.70
N HIS A 223 -6.25 -6.47 -24.69
CA HIS A 223 -7.13 -7.53 -24.19
C HIS A 223 -8.41 -6.94 -23.57
N ALA A 224 -9.52 -7.69 -23.64
CA ALA A 224 -10.83 -7.23 -23.17
C ALA A 224 -10.80 -6.76 -21.71
N VAL A 225 -10.20 -7.56 -20.81
CA VAL A 225 -10.05 -7.21 -19.40
C VAL A 225 -9.21 -5.93 -19.17
N VAL A 226 -8.22 -5.67 -20.02
CA VAL A 226 -7.36 -4.48 -19.89
C VAL A 226 -8.12 -3.23 -20.33
N ARG A 227 -8.92 -3.31 -21.40
CA ARG A 227 -9.84 -2.23 -21.77
C ARG A 227 -10.90 -2.00 -20.69
N LEU A 228 -11.42 -3.08 -20.11
CA LEU A 228 -12.37 -2.98 -19.00
C LEU A 228 -11.72 -2.32 -17.77
N ALA A 229 -10.50 -2.69 -17.40
CA ALA A 229 -9.75 -2.05 -16.31
C ALA A 229 -9.61 -0.53 -16.52
N ARG A 230 -9.26 -0.08 -17.73
CA ARG A 230 -9.21 1.35 -18.08
C ARG A 230 -10.58 2.02 -17.91
N LYS A 231 -11.64 1.36 -18.37
CA LYS A 231 -13.01 1.84 -18.24
C LYS A 231 -13.42 1.97 -16.77
N LEU A 232 -13.24 0.92 -15.97
CA LEU A 232 -13.58 0.90 -14.54
C LEU A 232 -12.84 1.99 -13.76
N ARG A 233 -11.55 2.21 -14.06
CA ARG A 233 -10.81 3.34 -13.50
C ARG A 233 -11.46 4.69 -13.83
N GLY A 234 -11.83 4.90 -15.10
CA GLY A 234 -12.41 6.17 -15.57
C GLY A 234 -13.86 6.41 -15.11
N THR A 235 -14.66 5.35 -14.97
CA THR A 235 -16.10 5.48 -14.67
C THR A 235 -16.45 5.24 -13.21
N GLN A 236 -15.68 4.43 -12.50
CA GLN A 236 -15.95 4.03 -11.11
C GLN A 236 -14.77 4.33 -10.16
N GLY A 237 -13.62 4.78 -10.68
CA GLY A 237 -12.45 5.08 -9.86
C GLY A 237 -11.69 3.85 -9.36
N VAL A 238 -11.96 2.65 -9.88
CA VAL A 238 -11.26 1.41 -9.50
C VAL A 238 -9.75 1.57 -9.73
N SER A 239 -9.01 1.61 -8.63
CA SER A 239 -7.57 1.90 -8.55
C SER A 239 -7.04 1.56 -7.15
N PHE A 240 -5.71 1.57 -6.96
CA PHE A 240 -5.08 1.39 -5.64
C PHE A 240 -5.59 0.15 -4.85
N ASP A 241 -6.03 0.35 -3.63
CA ASP A 241 -6.52 -0.69 -2.72
C ASP A 241 -7.77 -1.40 -3.25
N ALA A 242 -8.63 -0.76 -4.04
CA ALA A 242 -9.83 -1.42 -4.58
C ALA A 242 -9.50 -2.64 -5.46
N CYS A 243 -8.40 -2.58 -6.22
CA CYS A 243 -7.99 -3.71 -7.05
C CYS A 243 -7.49 -4.87 -6.19
N MET A 244 -6.68 -4.57 -5.17
CA MET A 244 -6.15 -5.59 -4.25
C MET A 244 -7.25 -6.16 -3.36
N GLY A 245 -8.24 -5.34 -3.00
CA GLY A 245 -9.45 -5.74 -2.31
C GLY A 245 -10.18 -6.84 -3.10
N LEU A 246 -10.40 -6.67 -4.40
CA LEU A 246 -11.03 -7.72 -5.20
C LEU A 246 -10.18 -9.01 -5.24
N ALA A 247 -8.85 -8.88 -5.31
CA ALA A 247 -7.94 -10.03 -5.32
C ALA A 247 -8.09 -10.94 -4.09
N VAL A 248 -8.27 -10.35 -2.90
CA VAL A 248 -8.41 -11.13 -1.66
C VAL A 248 -9.80 -11.74 -1.47
N HIS A 249 -10.80 -11.30 -2.25
CA HIS A 249 -12.17 -11.81 -2.24
C HIS A 249 -12.41 -12.99 -3.21
N VAL A 250 -11.39 -13.44 -3.93
CA VAL A 250 -11.45 -14.64 -4.78
C VAL A 250 -10.58 -15.77 -4.26
N THR A 251 -10.93 -17.02 -4.58
CA THR A 251 -10.28 -18.22 -4.03
C THR A 251 -8.84 -18.39 -4.48
N ASP A 252 -8.57 -18.22 -5.77
CA ASP A 252 -7.29 -18.48 -6.43
C ASP A 252 -7.20 -17.75 -7.78
N ALA A 253 -6.02 -17.73 -8.39
CA ALA A 253 -5.77 -17.00 -9.65
C ALA A 253 -6.24 -17.74 -10.93
N GLY A 254 -6.69 -18.98 -10.82
CA GLY A 254 -7.19 -19.75 -11.96
C GLY A 254 -8.71 -19.70 -12.07
N SER A 255 -9.41 -20.21 -11.05
CA SER A 255 -10.86 -20.24 -10.98
C SER A 255 -11.46 -18.86 -10.71
N LEU A 256 -10.76 -17.99 -9.96
CA LEU A 256 -11.25 -16.69 -9.53
C LEU A 256 -12.68 -16.78 -8.97
N ALA A 257 -13.00 -17.86 -8.26
CA ALA A 257 -14.32 -18.06 -7.67
C ALA A 257 -14.49 -17.11 -6.49
N GLU A 258 -15.72 -16.65 -6.26
CA GLU A 258 -16.06 -15.80 -5.11
C GLU A 258 -15.80 -16.58 -3.81
N LYS A 259 -14.99 -16.03 -2.89
CA LYS A 259 -14.82 -16.63 -1.55
C LYS A 259 -16.14 -16.63 -0.78
N VAL A 260 -16.85 -15.51 -0.86
CA VAL A 260 -18.19 -15.28 -0.32
C VAL A 260 -19.00 -14.56 -1.41
N PRO A 261 -20.34 -14.71 -1.44
CA PRO A 261 -21.15 -14.05 -2.46
C PRO A 261 -20.89 -12.54 -2.52
N LEU A 262 -20.64 -12.02 -3.73
CA LEU A 262 -20.45 -10.58 -3.94
C LEU A 262 -21.75 -9.78 -3.91
N SER A 263 -22.90 -10.43 -3.72
CA SER A 263 -24.22 -9.78 -3.64
C SER A 263 -24.95 -10.22 -2.36
N PRO A 264 -25.28 -9.30 -1.43
CA PRO A 264 -24.91 -7.88 -1.45
C PRO A 264 -23.39 -7.69 -1.42
N LEU A 265 -22.91 -6.50 -1.83
CA LEU A 265 -21.48 -6.20 -1.82
C LEU A 265 -20.90 -6.40 -0.41
N PRO A 266 -19.88 -7.27 -0.23
CA PRO A 266 -19.28 -7.50 1.08
C PRO A 266 -18.79 -6.18 1.69
N LEU A 267 -19.00 -5.98 2.99
CA LEU A 267 -18.54 -4.77 3.70
C LEU A 267 -17.03 -4.59 3.66
N THR A 268 -16.29 -5.66 3.38
CA THR A 268 -14.83 -5.69 3.24
C THR A 268 -14.35 -5.41 1.81
N LEU A 269 -15.25 -5.36 0.83
CA LEU A 269 -14.93 -5.03 -0.56
C LEU A 269 -15.24 -3.54 -0.83
N ASP A 270 -14.31 -2.88 -1.51
CA ASP A 270 -14.41 -1.45 -1.79
C ASP A 270 -15.63 -1.10 -2.66
N LYS A 271 -16.33 -0.02 -2.29
CA LYS A 271 -17.58 0.45 -2.91
C LYS A 271 -17.42 0.96 -4.35
N ARG A 272 -16.19 1.15 -4.83
CA ARG A 272 -15.90 1.40 -6.25
C ARG A 272 -16.28 0.20 -7.12
N TRP A 273 -16.39 -0.99 -6.54
CA TRP A 273 -16.97 -2.15 -7.21
C TRP A 273 -18.49 -2.22 -6.99
N THR A 274 -19.19 -2.63 -8.04
CA THR A 274 -20.53 -3.24 -7.93
C THR A 274 -20.41 -4.76 -8.10
N PRO A 275 -21.36 -5.56 -7.60
CA PRO A 275 -21.35 -7.01 -7.82
C PRO A 275 -21.24 -7.38 -9.30
N GLU A 276 -21.91 -6.64 -10.18
CA GLU A 276 -21.92 -6.86 -11.63
C GLU A 276 -20.57 -6.53 -12.26
N SER A 277 -20.01 -5.36 -11.96
CA SER A 277 -18.71 -4.95 -12.51
C SER A 277 -17.56 -5.84 -12.03
N ALA A 278 -17.60 -6.30 -10.77
CA ALA A 278 -16.64 -7.26 -10.24
C ALA A 278 -16.75 -8.60 -10.96
N ARG A 279 -17.96 -9.14 -11.14
CA ARG A 279 -18.18 -10.41 -11.86
C ARG A 279 -17.76 -10.35 -13.33
N ASP A 280 -18.07 -9.26 -14.03
CA ASP A 280 -17.64 -9.05 -15.42
C ASP A 280 -16.10 -8.99 -15.51
N PHE A 281 -15.46 -8.24 -14.60
CA PHE A 281 -14.02 -8.17 -14.52
C PHE A 281 -13.39 -9.55 -14.26
N LEU A 282 -13.89 -10.31 -13.29
CA LEU A 282 -13.38 -11.64 -12.96
C LEU A 282 -13.59 -12.62 -14.12
N ALA A 283 -14.73 -12.57 -14.82
CA ALA A 283 -14.99 -13.41 -15.99
C ALA A 283 -13.97 -13.15 -17.12
N GLN A 284 -13.71 -11.88 -17.42
CA GLN A 284 -12.72 -11.51 -18.44
C GLN A 284 -11.27 -11.77 -17.99
N THR A 285 -11.02 -11.73 -16.66
CA THR A 285 -9.73 -12.09 -16.07
C THR A 285 -9.43 -13.58 -16.28
N ARG A 286 -10.42 -14.47 -16.14
CA ARG A 286 -10.23 -15.91 -16.44
C ARG A 286 -9.80 -16.13 -17.89
N GLN A 287 -10.38 -15.40 -18.84
CA GLN A 287 -9.98 -15.46 -20.23
C GLN A 287 -8.53 -14.97 -20.41
N PHE A 288 -8.16 -13.87 -19.75
CA PHE A 288 -6.79 -13.37 -19.76
C PHE A 288 -5.79 -14.41 -19.26
N VAL A 289 -6.07 -15.06 -18.11
CA VAL A 289 -5.22 -16.12 -17.55
C VAL A 289 -4.95 -17.24 -18.56
N SER A 290 -5.99 -17.67 -19.29
CA SER A 290 -5.88 -18.67 -20.37
C SER A 290 -5.03 -18.14 -21.54
N ASP A 291 -5.38 -16.97 -22.08
CA ASP A 291 -4.77 -16.42 -23.30
C ASP A 291 -3.31 -16.02 -23.11
N THR A 292 -2.91 -15.69 -21.89
CA THR A 292 -1.54 -15.27 -21.57
C THR A 292 -0.72 -16.35 -20.90
N SER A 293 -1.24 -17.55 -20.64
CA SER A 293 -0.53 -18.57 -19.86
C SER A 293 0.02 -18.04 -18.52
N PHE A 294 -0.79 -17.24 -17.81
CA PHE A 294 -0.35 -16.54 -16.58
C PHE A 294 0.20 -17.49 -15.52
N GLN A 295 -0.45 -18.65 -15.33
CA GLN A 295 -0.04 -19.64 -14.33
C GLN A 295 1.40 -20.10 -14.54
N ARG A 296 1.77 -20.40 -15.80
CA ARG A 296 3.13 -20.80 -16.15
C ARG A 296 4.14 -19.67 -15.92
N PHE A 297 3.78 -18.45 -16.33
CA PHE A 297 4.61 -17.28 -16.06
C PHE A 297 4.89 -17.15 -14.56
N PHE A 298 3.87 -17.30 -13.72
CA PHE A 298 4.03 -17.21 -12.27
C PHE A 298 4.94 -18.32 -11.73
N GLU A 299 4.76 -19.56 -12.18
CA GLU A 299 5.59 -20.71 -11.78
C GLU A 299 7.06 -20.55 -12.19
N ASP A 300 7.32 -20.02 -13.39
CA ASP A 300 8.68 -19.79 -13.92
C ASP A 300 9.49 -18.80 -13.05
N HIS A 301 8.81 -17.94 -12.28
CA HIS A 301 9.43 -16.95 -11.37
C HIS A 301 9.53 -17.42 -9.91
N GLY A 302 9.19 -18.68 -9.60
CA GLY A 302 9.15 -19.19 -8.23
C GLY A 302 10.41 -18.93 -7.40
N LYS A 303 11.61 -19.03 -8.00
CA LYS A 303 12.88 -18.76 -7.30
C LYS A 303 13.01 -17.31 -6.81
N LEU A 304 12.54 -16.36 -7.61
CA LEU A 304 12.53 -14.94 -7.23
C LEU A 304 11.59 -14.72 -6.05
N TYR A 305 10.41 -15.33 -6.11
CA TYR A 305 9.39 -15.23 -5.06
C TYR A 305 9.85 -15.87 -3.76
N ASP A 306 10.43 -17.08 -3.82
CA ASP A 306 10.98 -17.77 -2.66
C ASP A 306 12.07 -16.94 -1.97
N THR A 307 12.92 -16.29 -2.77
CA THR A 307 13.96 -15.39 -2.26
C THR A 307 13.35 -14.19 -1.55
N ALA A 308 12.33 -13.55 -2.15
CA ALA A 308 11.64 -12.42 -1.54
C ALA A 308 10.95 -12.80 -0.22
N VAL A 309 10.21 -13.91 -0.24
CA VAL A 309 9.52 -14.44 0.95
C VAL A 309 10.51 -14.76 2.06
N LEU A 310 11.61 -15.45 1.75
CA LEU A 310 12.64 -15.79 2.73
C LEU A 310 13.24 -14.54 3.38
N ARG A 311 13.65 -13.55 2.57
CA ARG A 311 14.25 -12.30 3.06
C ARG A 311 13.27 -11.50 3.93
N MET A 312 12.00 -11.42 3.53
CA MET A 312 10.99 -10.75 4.35
C MET A 312 10.73 -11.50 5.67
N LYS A 313 10.63 -12.84 5.64
CA LYS A 313 10.50 -13.65 6.87
C LYS A 313 11.67 -13.42 7.84
N GLN A 314 12.88 -13.26 7.34
CA GLN A 314 14.05 -12.94 8.18
C GLN A 314 13.90 -11.60 8.89
N VAL A 315 13.51 -10.54 8.17
CA VAL A 315 13.25 -9.21 8.76
C VAL A 315 12.16 -9.28 9.82
N LEU A 316 11.07 -10.01 9.55
CA LEU A 316 9.97 -10.16 10.51
C LEU A 316 10.42 -10.91 11.78
N ALA A 317 11.18 -12.00 11.62
CA ALA A 317 11.67 -12.78 12.74
C ALA A 317 12.62 -11.97 13.66
N GLU A 318 13.36 -11.03 13.09
CA GLU A 318 14.32 -10.22 13.84
C GLU A 318 13.69 -8.97 14.48
N HIS A 319 12.69 -8.37 13.82
CA HIS A 319 12.28 -7.00 14.14
C HIS A 319 10.77 -6.80 14.33
N ALA A 320 9.90 -7.73 13.91
CA ALA A 320 8.46 -7.51 13.94
C ALA A 320 7.83 -7.92 15.28
N HIS A 321 6.99 -7.03 15.82
CA HIS A 321 6.24 -7.24 17.05
C HIS A 321 4.74 -7.16 16.78
N LEU A 322 4.22 -8.07 15.95
CA LEU A 322 2.80 -8.04 15.55
C LEU A 322 1.85 -8.51 16.66
N ASP A 323 2.37 -9.14 17.70
CA ASP A 323 1.66 -9.41 18.95
C ASP A 323 1.13 -8.12 19.62
N TRP A 324 1.78 -6.98 19.37
CA TRP A 324 1.30 -5.67 19.78
C TRP A 324 -0.12 -5.35 19.30
N PHE A 325 -0.56 -5.87 18.14
CA PHE A 325 -1.92 -5.62 17.64
C PHE A 325 -2.99 -6.18 18.58
N ASP A 326 -2.77 -7.36 19.17
CA ASP A 326 -3.71 -7.93 20.13
C ASP A 326 -3.74 -7.12 21.44
N GLU A 327 -2.59 -6.66 21.91
CA GLU A 327 -2.48 -5.80 23.10
C GLU A 327 -3.20 -4.45 22.89
N PHE A 328 -2.95 -3.84 21.72
CA PHE A 328 -3.37 -2.50 21.40
C PHE A 328 -4.81 -2.43 20.89
N PHE A 329 -5.24 -3.27 19.95
CA PHE A 329 -6.61 -3.23 19.40
C PHE A 329 -7.59 -4.16 20.12
N GLY A 330 -7.08 -5.05 20.99
CA GLY A 330 -7.85 -6.15 21.54
C GLY A 330 -7.78 -7.39 20.64
N ARG A 331 -7.75 -8.57 21.27
CA ARG A 331 -7.56 -9.84 20.56
C ARG A 331 -8.74 -10.16 19.64
N GLN A 332 -8.47 -10.26 18.35
CA GLN A 332 -9.41 -10.85 17.40
C GLN A 332 -9.13 -12.36 17.32
N ALA A 333 -9.95 -13.15 18.03
CA ALA A 333 -9.74 -14.59 18.21
C ALA A 333 -9.65 -15.44 16.91
N GLN A 334 -9.87 -14.84 15.74
CA GLN A 334 -9.87 -15.50 14.43
C GLN A 334 -9.25 -14.64 13.31
N ALA A 335 -8.37 -13.69 13.65
CA ALA A 335 -7.66 -12.90 12.66
C ALA A 335 -6.40 -13.62 12.17
N SER A 336 -6.25 -13.78 10.85
CA SER A 336 -4.99 -14.23 10.24
C SER A 336 -4.23 -13.02 9.69
N PHE A 337 -2.92 -12.94 9.92
CA PHE A 337 -2.07 -11.89 9.35
C PHE A 337 -1.30 -12.45 8.16
N THR A 338 -1.48 -11.84 6.99
CA THR A 338 -0.76 -12.23 5.78
C THR A 338 -0.11 -11.01 5.12
N ILE A 339 1.20 -11.10 4.85
CA ILE A 339 1.94 -10.14 4.05
C ILE A 339 2.07 -10.69 2.63
N GLN A 340 1.51 -9.97 1.67
CA GLN A 340 1.53 -10.29 0.24
C GLN A 340 2.52 -9.36 -0.47
N LEU A 341 3.61 -9.91 -0.97
CA LEU A 341 4.67 -9.14 -1.62
C LEU A 341 4.27 -8.81 -3.06
N GLY A 342 3.94 -7.53 -3.31
CA GLY A 342 3.55 -7.00 -4.62
C GLY A 342 4.77 -6.58 -5.44
N MET A 343 5.21 -7.45 -6.34
CA MET A 343 6.48 -7.31 -7.07
C MET A 343 6.44 -6.16 -8.09
N LEU A 344 5.25 -5.79 -8.57
CA LEU A 344 5.02 -4.68 -9.52
C LEU A 344 4.67 -3.35 -8.87
N ASN A 345 4.32 -3.34 -7.57
CA ASN A 345 3.71 -2.18 -6.93
C ASN A 345 4.72 -1.08 -6.59
N GLY A 346 6.03 -1.39 -6.61
CA GLY A 346 7.05 -0.45 -6.15
C GLY A 346 6.76 -0.01 -4.72
N GLY A 347 6.56 1.29 -4.49
CA GLY A 347 6.21 1.82 -3.16
C GLY A 347 4.72 1.71 -2.79
N GLY A 348 3.85 1.24 -3.69
CA GLY A 348 2.43 1.08 -3.43
C GLY A 348 2.16 -0.05 -2.44
N CYS A 349 1.60 0.29 -1.27
CA CYS A 349 1.23 -0.65 -0.22
C CYS A 349 -0.25 -0.50 0.12
N TYR A 350 -0.91 -1.59 0.51
CA TYR A 350 -2.36 -1.60 0.74
C TYR A 350 -2.76 -2.53 1.89
N GLY A 351 -3.49 -1.98 2.86
CA GLY A 351 -4.17 -2.68 3.92
C GLY A 351 -5.57 -3.11 3.49
N VAL A 352 -5.77 -4.40 3.24
CA VAL A 352 -7.08 -4.95 2.85
C VAL A 352 -7.46 -6.12 3.76
N ARG A 353 -8.75 -6.41 3.87
CA ARG A 353 -9.24 -7.57 4.62
C ARG A 353 -10.29 -8.33 3.83
N SER A 354 -10.46 -9.62 4.13
CA SER A 354 -11.57 -10.41 3.61
C SER A 354 -12.17 -11.26 4.72
N MET A 355 -13.50 -11.43 4.68
CA MET A 355 -14.18 -12.38 5.55
C MET A 355 -14.26 -13.74 4.88
N ASN A 356 -14.03 -14.80 5.64
CA ASN A 356 -14.19 -16.18 5.21
C ASN A 356 -15.62 -16.68 5.50
N PRO A 357 -16.08 -17.74 4.81
CA PRO A 357 -17.43 -18.29 5.02
C PRO A 357 -17.74 -18.73 6.46
N ASP A 358 -16.71 -19.09 7.23
CA ASP A 358 -16.82 -19.49 8.64
C ASP A 358 -16.87 -18.30 9.62
N GLY A 359 -16.81 -17.07 9.11
CA GLY A 359 -16.81 -15.84 9.90
C GLY A 359 -15.42 -15.37 10.34
N SER A 360 -14.36 -16.15 10.09
CA SER A 360 -12.99 -15.71 10.34
C SER A 360 -12.59 -14.57 9.40
N VAL A 361 -11.63 -13.75 9.80
CA VAL A 361 -11.20 -12.58 9.04
C VAL A 361 -9.72 -12.71 8.70
N ASP A 362 -9.41 -12.61 7.42
CA ASP A 362 -8.03 -12.50 6.97
C ASP A 362 -7.66 -11.01 6.84
N LEU A 363 -6.56 -10.62 7.48
CA LEU A 363 -5.98 -9.28 7.42
C LEU A 363 -4.73 -9.34 6.54
N PHE A 364 -4.67 -8.46 5.54
CA PHE A 364 -3.61 -8.45 4.55
C PHE A 364 -2.85 -7.13 4.55
N CYS A 365 -1.52 -7.23 4.52
CA CYS A 365 -0.63 -6.18 4.09
C CYS A 365 -0.14 -6.55 2.68
N VAL A 366 -0.65 -5.88 1.65
CA VAL A 366 -0.06 -5.95 0.31
C VAL A 366 1.13 -5.01 0.29
N LEU A 367 2.33 -5.54 0.51
CA LEU A 367 3.56 -4.78 0.62
C LEU A 367 4.22 -4.68 -0.75
N GLY A 368 4.33 -3.47 -1.29
CA GLY A 368 5.08 -3.25 -2.52
C GLY A 368 6.57 -3.56 -2.34
N VAL A 369 7.24 -3.99 -3.41
CA VAL A 369 8.69 -4.22 -3.40
C VAL A 369 9.41 -3.05 -4.06
N TRP A 370 10.06 -2.20 -3.26
CA TRP A 370 10.73 -0.98 -3.73
C TRP A 370 12.25 -0.94 -3.58
N LYS A 371 12.87 -1.94 -2.97
CA LYS A 371 14.33 -2.05 -2.84
C LYS A 371 14.82 -3.36 -3.45
N THR A 372 16.00 -3.29 -4.07
CA THR A 372 16.74 -4.47 -4.54
C THR A 372 18.19 -4.38 -4.13
N ASP A 373 18.87 -5.52 -4.07
CA ASP A 373 20.33 -5.57 -3.98
C ASP A 373 21.00 -5.25 -5.33
N SER A 374 22.33 -5.35 -5.37
CA SER A 374 23.13 -5.13 -6.58
C SER A 374 22.87 -6.15 -7.69
N GLU A 375 22.27 -7.30 -7.36
CA GLU A 375 21.89 -8.33 -8.34
C GLU A 375 20.45 -8.13 -8.83
N GLY A 376 19.74 -7.12 -8.33
CA GLY A 376 18.36 -6.83 -8.70
C GLY A 376 17.33 -7.69 -7.97
N LEU A 377 17.72 -8.43 -6.91
CA LEU A 377 16.80 -9.24 -6.12
C LEU A 377 16.16 -8.41 -4.98
N PRO A 378 14.89 -8.67 -4.62
CA PRO A 378 14.18 -7.95 -3.56
C PRO A 378 14.92 -7.90 -2.23
N VAL A 379 14.98 -6.73 -1.60
CA VAL A 379 15.56 -6.54 -0.26
C VAL A 379 14.53 -5.90 0.65
N PHE A 380 14.51 -6.36 1.91
CA PHE A 380 13.67 -5.84 2.97
C PHE A 380 14.55 -5.43 4.15
N ASP A 381 14.18 -4.37 4.86
CA ASP A 381 14.88 -3.89 6.06
C ASP A 381 13.89 -3.41 7.13
N ALA A 382 14.39 -3.20 8.35
CA ALA A 382 13.58 -2.81 9.51
C ALA A 382 12.79 -1.51 9.27
N ASP A 383 13.29 -0.60 8.42
CA ASP A 383 12.61 0.66 8.07
C ASP A 383 11.28 0.43 7.32
N MET A 384 11.02 -0.79 6.83
CA MET A 384 9.75 -1.16 6.19
C MET A 384 8.67 -1.54 7.20
N LEU A 385 9.03 -1.89 8.43
CA LEU A 385 8.05 -2.36 9.43
C LEU A 385 6.99 -1.33 9.80
N PRO A 386 7.29 -0.02 9.96
CA PRO A 386 6.25 0.97 10.15
C PRO A 386 5.21 0.98 9.02
N THR A 387 5.59 0.63 7.78
CA THR A 387 4.67 0.50 6.65
C THR A 387 3.82 -0.78 6.79
N VAL A 388 4.42 -1.90 7.16
CA VAL A 388 3.67 -3.14 7.44
C VAL A 388 2.62 -2.93 8.54
N VAL A 389 3.02 -2.26 9.63
CA VAL A 389 2.11 -1.90 10.73
C VAL A 389 1.03 -0.94 10.25
N HIS A 390 1.38 0.06 9.43
CA HIS A 390 0.42 0.99 8.82
C HIS A 390 -0.68 0.24 8.05
N GLU A 391 -0.29 -0.68 7.17
CA GLU A 391 -1.27 -1.43 6.37
C GLU A 391 -2.16 -2.33 7.23
N PHE A 392 -1.61 -3.00 8.24
CA PHE A 392 -2.43 -3.79 9.15
C PHE A 392 -3.39 -2.92 9.99
N CYS A 393 -2.96 -1.73 10.42
CA CYS A 393 -3.81 -0.79 11.15
C CYS A 393 -5.08 -0.41 10.39
N HIS A 394 -5.08 -0.34 9.05
CA HIS A 394 -6.31 -0.09 8.28
C HIS A 394 -7.39 -1.14 8.55
N SER A 395 -7.00 -2.40 8.74
CA SER A 395 -7.94 -3.48 8.98
C SER A 395 -8.69 -3.35 10.31
N TYR A 396 -8.07 -2.71 11.31
CA TYR A 396 -8.65 -2.46 12.63
C TYR A 396 -9.35 -1.11 12.73
N THR A 397 -8.76 -0.06 12.17
CA THR A 397 -9.19 1.33 12.39
C THR A 397 -10.28 1.78 11.42
N ASN A 398 -10.26 1.34 10.15
CA ASN A 398 -11.26 1.75 9.17
C ASN A 398 -12.70 1.36 9.60
N PRO A 399 -12.98 0.13 10.12
CA PRO A 399 -14.30 -0.21 10.67
C PRO A 399 -14.76 0.70 11.80
N ILE A 400 -13.85 1.14 12.66
CA ILE A 400 -14.16 2.03 13.78
C ILE A 400 -14.54 3.40 13.25
N VAL A 401 -13.76 3.95 12.32
CA VAL A 401 -14.10 5.23 11.67
C VAL A 401 -15.42 5.13 10.88
N ASP A 402 -15.71 3.99 10.24
CA ASP A 402 -16.99 3.75 9.58
C ASP A 402 -18.17 3.76 10.57
N LYS A 403 -18.01 3.07 11.71
CA LYS A 403 -19.02 3.00 12.77
C LYS A 403 -19.29 4.39 13.38
N HIS A 404 -18.25 5.21 13.54
CA HIS A 404 -18.33 6.55 14.13
C HIS A 404 -18.37 7.68 13.10
N GLU A 405 -18.68 7.38 11.84
CA GLU A 405 -18.62 8.35 10.74
C GLU A 405 -19.43 9.62 11.04
N ALA A 406 -20.66 9.46 11.54
CA ALA A 406 -21.54 10.57 11.86
C ALA A 406 -20.95 11.52 12.92
N ALA A 407 -20.25 10.97 13.91
CA ALA A 407 -19.65 11.74 14.99
C ALA A 407 -18.35 12.45 14.53
N LEU A 408 -17.56 11.81 13.67
CA LEU A 408 -16.30 12.36 13.14
C LEU A 408 -16.50 13.36 12.01
N ARG A 409 -17.67 13.36 11.35
CA ARG A 409 -17.93 14.15 10.13
C ARG A 409 -17.68 15.64 10.33
N ARG A 410 -18.21 16.24 11.40
CA ARG A 410 -18.09 17.68 11.65
C ARG A 410 -16.62 18.11 11.70
N ALA A 411 -15.81 17.44 12.50
CA ALA A 411 -14.39 17.73 12.62
C ALA A 411 -13.65 17.45 11.30
N GLY A 412 -13.96 16.35 10.63
CA GLY A 412 -13.37 16.00 9.34
C GLY A 412 -13.62 17.06 8.26
N GLU A 413 -14.88 17.45 8.07
CA GLU A 413 -15.28 18.47 7.09
C GLU A 413 -14.73 19.86 7.43
N THR A 414 -14.51 20.15 8.72
CA THR A 414 -13.85 21.38 9.15
C THR A 414 -12.37 21.37 8.83
N LEU A 415 -11.66 20.26 9.06
CA LEU A 415 -10.20 20.19 8.92
C LEU A 415 -9.74 19.97 7.48
N PHE A 416 -10.45 19.14 6.71
CA PHE A 416 -10.01 18.69 5.39
C PHE A 416 -9.70 19.83 4.40
N PRO A 417 -10.52 20.89 4.26
CA PRO A 417 -10.24 21.98 3.33
C PRO A 417 -8.88 22.65 3.55
N HIS A 418 -8.38 22.66 4.79
CA HIS A 418 -7.12 23.31 5.14
C HIS A 418 -5.87 22.45 4.85
N VAL A 419 -6.06 21.14 4.66
CA VAL A 419 -4.98 20.20 4.31
C VAL A 419 -5.21 19.56 2.95
N GLU A 420 -6.31 19.90 2.26
CA GLU A 420 -6.83 19.24 1.08
C GLU A 420 -5.78 19.03 -0.01
N SER A 421 -4.98 20.05 -0.30
CA SER A 421 -3.99 19.92 -1.35
C SER A 421 -2.80 19.03 -0.97
N ILE A 422 -2.41 18.99 0.31
CA ILE A 422 -1.43 18.00 0.81
C ILE A 422 -2.03 16.59 0.74
N MET A 423 -3.31 16.46 1.08
CA MET A 423 -4.06 15.19 1.00
C MET A 423 -4.17 14.72 -0.46
N ARG A 424 -4.50 15.60 -1.41
CA ARG A 424 -4.64 15.28 -2.83
C ARG A 424 -3.34 14.81 -3.46
N ARG A 425 -2.19 15.34 -3.04
CA ARG A 425 -0.86 14.84 -3.47
C ARG A 425 -0.58 13.42 -2.99
N GLN A 426 -1.26 12.98 -1.95
CA GLN A 426 -1.24 11.62 -1.42
C GLN A 426 -2.43 10.79 -1.92
N ALA A 427 -3.15 11.26 -2.94
CA ALA A 427 -4.36 10.65 -3.50
C ALA A 427 -5.57 10.56 -2.53
N TYR A 428 -5.54 11.29 -1.42
CA TYR A 428 -6.65 11.39 -0.48
C TYR A 428 -7.58 12.54 -0.89
N SER A 429 -8.85 12.22 -1.15
CA SER A 429 -9.79 13.13 -1.83
C SER A 429 -10.91 13.66 -0.94
N ASN A 430 -11.03 13.17 0.30
CA ASN A 430 -12.13 13.53 1.20
C ASN A 430 -11.70 13.42 2.67
N TRP A 431 -12.51 14.03 3.54
CA TRP A 431 -12.28 14.07 4.98
C TRP A 431 -12.29 12.69 5.65
N LYS A 432 -13.06 11.73 5.11
CA LYS A 432 -13.19 10.40 5.71
C LYS A 432 -11.90 9.59 5.51
N THR A 433 -11.31 9.66 4.32
CA THR A 433 -9.98 9.11 4.06
C THR A 433 -8.93 9.75 4.97
N MET A 434 -8.97 11.07 5.18
CA MET A 434 -8.09 11.74 6.14
C MET A 434 -8.30 11.21 7.58
N MET A 435 -9.53 10.88 7.98
CA MET A 435 -9.81 10.29 9.30
C MET A 435 -9.29 8.85 9.42
N TYR A 436 -9.46 8.00 8.40
CA TYR A 436 -8.84 6.67 8.36
C TYR A 436 -7.33 6.76 8.58
N GLU A 437 -6.67 7.61 7.80
CA GLU A 437 -5.23 7.84 7.87
C GLU A 437 -4.80 8.39 9.24
N SER A 438 -5.60 9.26 9.85
CA SER A 438 -5.30 9.82 11.17
C SER A 438 -5.24 8.75 12.26
N PHE A 439 -6.19 7.83 12.27
CA PHE A 439 -6.21 6.71 13.24
C PHE A 439 -5.04 5.76 12.98
N VAL A 440 -4.82 5.37 11.72
CA VAL A 440 -3.69 4.50 11.34
C VAL A 440 -2.36 5.10 11.75
N ARG A 441 -2.11 6.37 11.40
CA ARG A 441 -0.83 7.06 11.65
C ARG A 441 -0.58 7.25 13.14
N ALA A 442 -1.62 7.52 13.94
CA ALA A 442 -1.49 7.56 15.39
C ALA A 442 -1.14 6.18 15.97
N GLY A 443 -1.74 5.09 15.45
CA GLY A 443 -1.36 3.72 15.80
C GLY A 443 0.11 3.41 15.49
N VAL A 444 0.61 3.85 14.33
CA VAL A 444 2.04 3.69 13.97
C VAL A 444 2.94 4.45 14.95
N VAL A 445 2.59 5.67 15.37
CA VAL A 445 3.37 6.40 16.39
C VAL A 445 3.40 5.64 17.71
N ARG A 446 2.28 5.02 18.14
CA ARG A 446 2.25 4.19 19.36
C ARG A 446 3.11 2.94 19.24
N TYR A 447 3.04 2.25 18.10
CA TYR A 447 3.92 1.10 17.83
C TYR A 447 5.40 1.51 17.90
N VAL A 448 5.78 2.60 17.21
CA VAL A 448 7.16 3.10 17.22
C VAL A 448 7.59 3.51 18.64
N HIS A 449 6.70 4.15 19.42
CA HIS A 449 6.97 4.47 20.81
C HIS A 449 7.27 3.20 21.63
N ARG A 450 6.45 2.16 21.50
CA ARG A 450 6.58 0.91 22.25
C ARG A 450 7.87 0.16 21.98
N HIS A 451 8.36 0.19 20.74
CA HIS A 451 9.49 -0.66 20.30
C HIS A 451 10.79 0.11 20.02
N ALA A 452 10.73 1.40 19.72
CA ALA A 452 11.88 2.25 19.42
C ALA A 452 12.00 3.48 20.35
N GLY A 453 11.06 3.67 21.28
CA GLY A 453 11.10 4.69 22.32
C GLY A 453 10.62 6.08 21.89
N GLN A 454 10.57 6.99 22.87
CA GLN A 454 9.97 8.32 22.72
C GLN A 454 10.62 9.18 21.62
N GLN A 455 11.94 9.10 21.44
CA GLN A 455 12.62 9.90 20.43
C GLN A 455 12.20 9.49 19.01
N ALA A 456 12.10 8.20 18.74
CA ALA A 456 11.65 7.68 17.45
C ALA A 456 10.17 8.02 17.22
N ALA A 457 9.33 7.92 18.25
CA ALA A 457 7.92 8.31 18.19
C ALA A 457 7.74 9.81 17.87
N ASN A 458 8.54 10.67 18.49
CA ASN A 458 8.52 12.11 18.20
C ASN A 458 8.96 12.41 16.76
N ALA A 459 9.97 11.70 16.26
CA ALA A 459 10.42 11.83 14.87
C ALA A 459 9.33 11.38 13.89
N GLU A 460 8.67 10.26 14.18
CA GLU A 460 7.55 9.76 13.39
C GLU A 460 6.36 10.73 13.41
N ALA A 461 5.94 11.20 14.58
CA ALA A 461 4.87 12.19 14.69
C ALA A 461 5.17 13.49 13.92
N LYS A 462 6.43 13.96 13.97
CA LYS A 462 6.88 15.11 13.17
C LYS A 462 6.76 14.84 11.66
N ARG A 463 7.19 13.66 11.21
CA ARG A 463 7.04 13.24 9.80
C ARG A 463 5.56 13.22 9.38
N GLN A 464 4.66 12.75 10.25
CA GLN A 464 3.22 12.77 9.99
C GLN A 464 2.66 14.20 9.89
N ALA A 465 3.12 15.11 10.73
CA ALA A 465 2.77 16.52 10.65
C ALA A 465 3.22 17.16 9.31
N GLU A 466 4.42 16.83 8.83
CA GLU A 466 4.94 17.28 7.52
C GLU A 466 4.10 16.72 6.34
N LEU A 467 3.42 15.59 6.52
CA LEU A 467 2.48 15.00 5.57
C LEU A 467 1.05 15.55 5.70
N GLY A 468 0.84 16.61 6.51
CA GLY A 468 -0.45 17.28 6.69
C GLY A 468 -1.29 16.75 7.84
N PHE A 469 -0.75 15.87 8.69
CA PHE A 469 -1.45 15.30 9.86
C PHE A 469 -0.93 15.90 11.17
N ALA A 470 -1.04 17.23 11.32
CA ALA A 470 -0.45 17.95 12.46
C ALA A 470 -0.96 17.50 13.84
N TRP A 471 -2.16 16.92 13.90
CA TRP A 471 -2.79 16.40 15.13
C TRP A 471 -2.29 15.02 15.56
N VAL A 472 -1.60 14.25 14.69
CA VAL A 472 -1.26 12.84 14.98
C VAL A 472 -0.37 12.71 16.22
N GLY A 473 0.51 13.68 16.49
CA GLY A 473 1.32 13.69 17.70
C GLY A 473 0.48 13.79 18.98
N ASP A 474 -0.51 14.68 19.01
CA ASP A 474 -1.38 14.85 20.18
C ASP A 474 -2.44 13.74 20.28
N LEU A 475 -2.93 13.23 19.15
CA LEU A 475 -3.77 12.03 19.12
C LEU A 475 -3.01 10.81 19.67
N SER A 476 -1.73 10.65 19.32
CA SER A 476 -0.87 9.61 19.91
C SER A 476 -0.72 9.77 21.43
N LYS A 477 -0.62 10.99 21.95
CA LYS A 477 -0.60 11.21 23.41
C LYS A 477 -1.94 10.86 24.05
N LEU A 478 -3.06 11.19 23.41
CA LEU A 478 -4.38 10.78 23.89
C LEU A 478 -4.50 9.25 23.98
N LEU A 479 -3.90 8.52 23.03
CA LEU A 479 -3.87 7.06 23.05
C LEU A 479 -3.01 6.48 24.20
N GLU A 480 -2.17 7.28 24.87
CA GLU A 480 -1.52 6.85 26.13
C GLU A 480 -2.55 6.65 27.24
N GLU A 481 -3.59 7.48 27.29
CA GLU A 481 -4.69 7.28 28.25
C GLU A 481 -5.41 5.97 28.00
N TYR A 482 -5.62 5.64 26.72
CA TYR A 482 -6.21 4.37 26.30
C TYR A 482 -5.37 3.17 26.75
N GLU A 483 -4.06 3.20 26.48
CA GLU A 483 -3.13 2.14 26.89
C GLU A 483 -3.02 2.03 28.43
N ALA A 484 -3.10 3.14 29.15
CA ALA A 484 -3.04 3.14 30.62
C ALA A 484 -4.33 2.66 31.29
N LYS A 485 -5.48 2.76 30.61
CA LYS A 485 -6.81 2.48 31.16
C LYS A 485 -7.53 1.34 30.43
N ARG A 486 -6.79 0.30 30.02
CA ARG A 486 -7.34 -0.85 29.28
C ARG A 486 -8.44 -1.61 30.01
N SER A 487 -8.53 -1.51 31.33
CA SER A 487 -9.65 -2.08 32.12
C SER A 487 -10.96 -1.31 31.95
N GLU A 488 -10.89 0.00 31.66
CA GLU A 488 -12.05 0.86 31.36
C GLU A 488 -12.36 0.84 29.86
N PHE A 489 -11.32 0.79 29.03
CA PHE A 489 -11.42 0.78 27.57
C PHE A 489 -10.79 -0.50 27.00
N PRO A 490 -11.57 -1.60 26.85
CA PRO A 490 -11.06 -2.92 26.45
C PRO A 490 -10.67 -3.03 24.97
N ASP A 491 -11.07 -2.09 24.13
CA ASP A 491 -10.63 -1.94 22.74
C ASP A 491 -10.68 -0.47 22.28
N LEU A 492 -10.15 -0.20 21.09
CA LEU A 492 -10.07 1.16 20.56
C LEU A 492 -11.45 1.75 20.25
N ASP A 493 -12.43 0.91 19.92
CA ASP A 493 -13.80 1.32 19.65
C ASP A 493 -14.45 1.90 20.91
N ALA A 494 -14.27 1.24 22.07
CA ALA A 494 -14.71 1.72 23.37
C ALA A 494 -14.07 3.07 23.75
N PHE A 495 -12.84 3.35 23.29
CA PHE A 495 -12.17 4.63 23.51
C PHE A 495 -12.51 5.71 22.47
N THR A 496 -13.13 5.33 21.34
CA THR A 496 -13.39 6.25 20.23
C THR A 496 -14.22 7.48 20.58
N PRO A 497 -15.18 7.46 21.54
CA PRO A 497 -15.83 8.69 21.99
C PRO A 497 -14.86 9.77 22.49
N ARG A 498 -13.71 9.39 23.09
CA ARG A 498 -12.65 10.33 23.49
C ARG A 498 -11.90 10.89 22.28
N ILE A 499 -11.67 10.05 21.27
CA ILE A 499 -11.04 10.46 20.01
C ILE A 499 -11.95 11.44 19.24
N VAL A 500 -13.27 11.19 19.21
CA VAL A 500 -14.26 12.12 18.65
C VAL A 500 -14.18 13.47 19.36
N ALA A 501 -14.23 13.48 20.70
CA ALA A 501 -14.14 14.71 21.48
C ALA A 501 -12.82 15.47 21.23
N PHE A 502 -11.71 14.75 21.08
CA PHE A 502 -10.42 15.32 20.69
C PHE A 502 -10.50 16.02 19.33
N PHE A 503 -11.04 15.36 18.31
CA PHE A 503 -11.15 15.95 16.97
C PHE A 503 -12.10 17.14 16.93
N ASP A 504 -13.20 17.09 17.67
CA ASP A 504 -14.12 18.21 17.83
C ASP A 504 -13.43 19.44 18.44
N GLN A 505 -12.70 19.26 19.55
CA GLN A 505 -11.94 20.34 20.19
C GLN A 505 -10.81 20.86 19.31
N TYR A 506 -10.12 19.96 18.61
CA TYR A 506 -9.05 20.32 17.68
C TYR A 506 -9.61 21.16 16.53
N ALA A 507 -10.72 20.74 15.91
CA ALA A 507 -11.39 21.47 14.84
C ALA A 507 -11.88 22.85 15.29
N GLU A 508 -12.47 22.96 16.49
CA GLU A 508 -12.90 24.24 17.05
C GLU A 508 -11.72 25.19 17.32
N SER A 509 -10.65 24.66 17.92
CA SER A 509 -9.43 25.43 18.20
C SER A 509 -8.76 25.88 16.91
N PHE A 510 -8.72 25.00 15.91
CA PHE A 510 -8.20 25.28 14.58
C PHE A 510 -9.03 26.35 13.87
N ALA A 511 -10.35 26.23 13.86
CA ALA A 511 -11.26 27.20 13.26
C ALA A 511 -11.14 28.57 13.94
N ARG A 512 -11.04 28.60 15.28
CA ARG A 512 -10.79 29.84 16.04
C ARG A 512 -9.46 30.48 15.66
N ALA A 513 -8.39 29.68 15.56
CA ALA A 513 -7.07 30.17 15.16
C ALA A 513 -7.09 30.71 13.72
N GLN A 514 -7.78 30.04 12.78
CA GLN A 514 -7.95 30.53 11.42
C GLN A 514 -8.78 31.83 11.37
N GLY A 515 -9.85 31.94 12.14
CA GLY A 515 -10.65 33.17 12.24
C GLY A 515 -9.83 34.35 12.77
N GLN A 516 -9.07 34.15 13.84
CA GLN A 516 -8.15 35.16 14.37
C GLN A 516 -7.06 35.55 13.39
N LEU A 517 -6.62 34.60 12.55
CA LEU A 517 -5.64 34.86 11.52
C LEU A 517 -6.26 35.63 10.35
N ALA A 518 -7.49 35.30 9.93
CA ALA A 518 -8.18 35.92 8.81
C ALA A 518 -8.25 37.46 8.92
N ASP A 519 -8.55 38.00 10.10
CA ASP A 519 -8.55 39.45 10.34
C ASP A 519 -7.15 40.08 10.15
N LYS A 520 -6.11 39.31 10.44
CA LYS A 520 -4.70 39.73 10.35
C LYS A 520 -4.07 39.45 8.99
N ARG A 521 -4.72 38.68 8.11
CA ARG A 521 -4.18 38.37 6.77
C ARG A 521 -4.23 39.60 5.86
N PRO A 522 -3.12 39.90 5.14
CA PRO A 522 -3.16 40.86 4.05
C PRO A 522 -4.23 40.49 3.03
N ARG A 523 -4.88 41.51 2.45
CA ARG A 523 -5.79 41.35 1.31
C ARG A 523 -5.26 42.13 0.12
N ILE A 524 -5.44 41.55 -1.06
CA ILE A 524 -5.16 42.25 -2.33
C ILE A 524 -6.31 43.22 -2.58
N LEU A 525 -6.01 44.51 -2.65
CA LEU A 525 -6.96 45.56 -3.03
C LEU A 525 -7.09 45.67 -4.55
N SER A 526 -5.96 45.60 -5.25
CA SER A 526 -5.91 45.71 -6.71
C SER A 526 -4.75 44.91 -7.30
N LEU A 527 -4.92 44.47 -8.54
CA LEU A 527 -3.89 43.81 -9.34
C LEU A 527 -3.81 44.50 -10.71
N THR A 528 -2.62 44.71 -11.22
CA THR A 528 -2.40 45.17 -12.60
C THR A 528 -1.46 44.21 -13.31
N PRO A 529 -1.90 43.50 -14.37
CA PRO A 529 -3.28 43.42 -14.89
C PRO A 529 -4.30 42.92 -13.85
N ALA A 530 -5.59 43.16 -14.04
CA ALA A 530 -6.60 42.58 -13.15
C ALA A 530 -6.65 41.05 -13.31
N ASN A 531 -7.00 40.34 -12.23
CA ASN A 531 -7.13 38.88 -12.29
C ASN A 531 -8.32 38.49 -13.18
N GLY A 532 -8.08 37.63 -14.16
CA GLY A 532 -9.03 37.23 -15.19
C GLY A 532 -9.13 38.24 -16.35
N GLU A 533 -8.32 39.30 -16.38
CA GLU A 533 -8.39 40.30 -17.45
C GLU A 533 -8.06 39.67 -18.81
N ALA A 534 -8.94 39.95 -19.77
CA ALA A 534 -8.71 39.67 -21.18
C ALA A 534 -8.17 40.92 -21.87
N ASP A 535 -7.51 40.74 -23.01
CA ASP A 535 -7.02 41.82 -23.87
C ASP A 535 -5.97 42.75 -23.24
N VAL A 536 -5.19 42.24 -22.27
CA VAL A 536 -4.08 42.97 -21.64
C VAL A 536 -3.08 43.43 -22.71
N ASP A 537 -2.65 44.69 -22.64
CA ASP A 537 -1.64 45.20 -23.57
C ASP A 537 -0.29 44.45 -23.40
N PRO A 538 0.23 43.73 -24.41
CA PRO A 538 1.53 43.09 -24.32
C PRO A 538 2.70 44.09 -24.14
N ALA A 539 2.46 45.39 -24.33
CA ALA A 539 3.41 46.44 -24.00
C ALA A 539 3.55 46.71 -22.49
N LEU A 540 2.65 46.21 -21.64
CA LEU A 540 2.75 46.35 -20.19
C LEU A 540 4.09 45.77 -19.69
N ARG A 541 4.80 46.55 -18.88
CA ARG A 541 6.18 46.25 -18.46
C ARG A 541 6.32 45.80 -17.01
N GLU A 542 5.22 45.77 -16.27
CA GLU A 542 5.25 45.47 -14.84
C GLU A 542 3.93 44.87 -14.39
N ILE A 543 4.02 44.00 -13.38
CA ILE A 543 2.87 43.54 -12.61
C ILE A 543 2.89 44.28 -11.28
N ARG A 544 1.73 44.79 -10.87
CA ARG A 544 1.55 45.48 -9.58
C ARG A 544 0.51 44.79 -8.73
N VAL A 545 0.76 44.71 -7.43
CA VAL A 545 -0.16 44.17 -6.43
C VAL A 545 -0.26 45.16 -5.29
N GLU A 546 -1.46 45.68 -5.03
CA GLU A 546 -1.74 46.56 -3.92
C GLU A 546 -2.37 45.80 -2.76
N PHE A 547 -1.89 46.04 -1.55
CA PHE A 547 -2.35 45.39 -0.32
C PHE A 547 -3.06 46.35 0.62
N ASP A 548 -4.00 45.84 1.41
CA ASP A 548 -4.75 46.62 2.40
C ASP A 548 -3.88 47.18 3.54
N ARG A 549 -2.69 46.58 3.75
CA ARG A 549 -1.78 46.89 4.84
C ARG A 549 -0.30 46.87 4.39
N PRO A 550 0.61 47.50 5.15
CA PRO A 550 2.04 47.37 4.91
C PRO A 550 2.51 45.92 5.02
N MET A 551 3.25 45.49 4.01
CA MET A 551 3.83 44.15 3.90
C MET A 551 5.27 44.13 4.41
N GLN A 552 5.80 42.93 4.65
CA GLN A 552 7.21 42.72 4.92
C GLN A 552 8.03 42.86 3.63
N ASP A 553 8.90 43.86 3.59
CA ASP A 553 9.80 44.08 2.47
C ASP A 553 10.92 43.03 2.40
N GLY A 554 11.47 42.80 1.20
CA GLY A 554 12.54 41.83 0.94
C GLY A 554 12.09 40.36 0.92
N LYS A 555 10.79 40.08 1.10
CA LYS A 555 10.23 38.73 1.07
C LYS A 555 8.91 38.71 0.29
N TRP A 556 8.82 37.81 -0.70
CA TRP A 556 7.61 37.54 -1.47
C TRP A 556 7.66 36.14 -2.08
N SER A 557 6.53 35.62 -2.52
CA SER A 557 6.47 34.35 -3.24
C SER A 557 5.61 34.49 -4.48
N LEU A 558 6.27 34.77 -5.60
CA LEU A 558 5.68 34.69 -6.93
C LEU A 558 5.90 33.25 -7.44
N VAL A 559 4.84 32.45 -7.44
CA VAL A 559 4.93 31.00 -7.66
C VAL A 559 4.39 30.65 -9.04
N GLY A 560 5.16 29.93 -9.83
CA GLY A 560 4.75 29.43 -11.14
C GLY A 560 5.97 28.97 -11.93
N SER A 561 5.72 28.28 -13.04
CA SER A 561 6.79 27.80 -13.93
C SER A 561 6.24 27.55 -15.33
N GLY A 562 7.14 27.30 -16.27
CA GLY A 562 6.77 26.98 -17.65
C GLY A 562 6.35 28.21 -18.47
N PRO A 563 5.77 27.99 -19.66
CA PRO A 563 5.59 29.05 -20.65
C PRO A 563 4.47 30.03 -20.30
N ASN A 564 3.54 29.66 -19.40
CA ASN A 564 2.48 30.55 -18.91
C ASN A 564 2.94 31.45 -17.76
N PHE A 565 4.17 31.30 -17.27
CA PHE A 565 4.72 32.18 -16.24
C PHE A 565 5.30 33.46 -16.88
N PRO A 566 4.96 34.67 -16.38
CA PRO A 566 5.52 35.91 -16.92
C PRO A 566 7.05 35.94 -16.83
N LYS A 567 7.72 36.38 -17.90
CA LYS A 567 9.18 36.54 -17.88
C LYS A 567 9.53 37.77 -17.04
N VAL A 568 10.08 37.54 -15.85
CA VAL A 568 10.58 38.61 -14.97
C VAL A 568 11.86 39.20 -15.56
N THR A 569 11.92 40.53 -15.69
CA THR A 569 13.02 41.25 -16.35
C THR A 569 13.86 42.10 -15.39
N GLY A 570 13.44 42.25 -14.14
CA GLY A 570 14.12 43.08 -13.15
C GLY A 570 13.84 42.66 -11.72
N LYS A 571 14.38 43.42 -10.76
CA LYS A 571 14.13 43.20 -9.34
C LYS A 571 12.74 43.67 -8.97
N ALA A 572 12.00 42.85 -8.23
CA ALA A 572 10.78 43.30 -7.60
C ALA A 572 11.07 44.14 -6.36
N SER A 573 10.15 45.04 -6.02
CA SER A 573 10.27 45.91 -4.85
C SER A 573 8.90 46.38 -4.38
N TYR A 574 8.84 46.79 -3.12
CA TYR A 574 7.72 47.56 -2.62
C TYR A 574 7.92 49.07 -2.83
N ASP A 575 6.82 49.81 -2.83
CA ASP A 575 6.81 51.25 -2.60
C ASP A 575 7.26 51.63 -1.18
N LYS A 576 7.41 52.93 -0.91
CA LYS A 576 7.90 53.44 0.39
C LYS A 576 6.98 53.05 1.56
N GLN A 577 5.69 52.88 1.31
CA GLN A 577 4.68 52.49 2.30
C GLN A 577 4.60 50.98 2.51
N SER A 578 5.32 50.18 1.72
CA SER A 578 5.24 48.72 1.70
C SER A 578 3.85 48.18 1.36
N LYS A 579 3.03 48.93 0.61
CA LYS A 579 1.66 48.54 0.23
C LYS A 579 1.51 48.14 -1.22
N VAL A 580 2.41 48.58 -2.10
CA VAL A 580 2.38 48.25 -3.53
C VAL A 580 3.63 47.48 -3.88
N TRP A 581 3.47 46.20 -4.21
CA TRP A 581 4.55 45.37 -4.74
C TRP A 581 4.56 45.44 -6.26
N THR A 582 5.73 45.67 -6.86
CA THR A 582 5.90 45.78 -8.31
C THR A 582 6.99 44.84 -8.78
N VAL A 583 6.76 44.11 -9.88
CA VAL A 583 7.77 43.30 -10.57
C VAL A 583 7.84 43.64 -12.05
N PRO A 584 9.02 43.97 -12.60
CA PRO A 584 9.19 44.17 -14.03
C PRO A 584 9.03 42.85 -14.81
N VAL A 585 8.27 42.89 -15.90
CA VAL A 585 8.00 41.72 -16.75
C VAL A 585 8.08 42.04 -18.24
N GLN A 586 8.22 40.99 -19.04
CA GLN A 586 8.03 41.01 -20.48
C GLN A 586 6.90 40.05 -20.85
N LEU A 587 5.88 40.58 -21.52
CA LEU A 587 4.71 39.84 -21.96
C LEU A 587 4.74 39.58 -23.47
N GLN A 588 4.22 38.42 -23.87
CA GLN A 588 4.01 38.03 -25.25
C GLN A 588 2.59 38.44 -25.67
N PRO A 589 2.37 38.83 -26.94
CA PRO A 589 1.03 39.02 -27.49
C PRO A 589 0.29 37.67 -27.61
N ASP A 590 -1.05 37.71 -27.56
CA ASP A 590 -1.95 36.56 -27.66
C ASP A 590 -1.53 35.36 -26.79
N TRP A 591 -1.23 35.63 -25.52
CA TRP A 591 -0.71 34.64 -24.60
C TRP A 591 -1.50 34.57 -23.30
N ASN A 592 -1.69 33.35 -22.78
CA ASN A 592 -2.35 33.12 -21.49
C ASN A 592 -1.30 33.01 -20.40
N TYR A 593 -1.37 33.92 -19.43
CA TYR A 593 -0.50 33.91 -18.26
C TYR A 593 -1.20 33.32 -17.05
N GLN A 594 -0.46 32.57 -16.23
CA GLN A 594 -0.91 32.07 -14.94
C GLN A 594 0.27 31.95 -13.96
N PHE A 595 0.05 32.43 -12.74
CA PHE A 595 0.96 32.29 -11.60
C PHE A 595 0.17 32.41 -10.29
N MET A 596 0.85 32.28 -9.15
CA MET A 596 0.24 32.49 -7.84
C MET A 596 1.04 33.52 -7.02
N LEU A 597 0.31 34.29 -6.22
CA LEU A 597 0.86 35.05 -5.10
C LEU A 597 0.71 34.19 -3.86
N ASN A 598 1.84 33.78 -3.30
CA ASN A 598 1.95 32.66 -2.37
C ASN A 598 1.43 31.33 -2.94
N SER A 599 1.80 30.25 -2.25
CA SER A 599 1.18 28.93 -2.34
C SER A 599 1.16 28.31 -0.94
N GLU A 600 0.58 27.13 -0.77
CA GLU A 600 0.66 26.40 0.51
C GLU A 600 2.09 26.23 1.03
N ARG A 601 3.07 26.11 0.14
CA ARG A 601 4.48 25.91 0.49
C ARG A 601 5.25 27.22 0.57
N PHE A 602 4.91 28.18 -0.27
CA PHE A 602 5.66 29.42 -0.42
C PHE A 602 4.80 30.60 0.05
N THR A 603 5.01 31.04 1.28
CA THR A 603 4.15 32.03 1.94
C THR A 603 4.82 33.39 2.10
N GLY A 604 5.68 33.77 1.14
CA GLY A 604 6.58 34.92 1.25
C GLY A 604 5.91 36.29 1.24
N PHE A 605 4.75 36.47 0.61
CA PHE A 605 3.95 37.68 0.79
C PHE A 605 3.32 37.66 2.18
N GLN A 606 3.86 38.47 3.09
CA GLN A 606 3.45 38.53 4.49
C GLN A 606 3.24 39.98 4.93
N SER A 607 2.34 40.19 5.90
CA SER A 607 2.27 41.45 6.62
C SER A 607 3.57 41.70 7.41
N ARG A 608 3.77 42.92 7.93
CA ARG A 608 4.92 43.22 8.81
C ARG A 608 4.97 42.37 10.08
N GLU A 609 3.81 41.90 10.54
CA GLU A 609 3.67 40.99 11.68
C GLU A 609 3.93 39.52 11.31
N GLY A 610 4.32 39.24 10.06
CA GLY A 610 4.66 37.89 9.57
C GLY A 610 3.44 37.06 9.17
N VAL A 611 2.24 37.65 9.08
CA VAL A 611 1.02 36.92 8.69
C VAL A 611 0.96 36.78 7.17
N PRO A 612 0.90 35.56 6.61
CA PRO A 612 0.92 35.37 5.17
C PRO A 612 -0.41 35.72 4.50
N LEU A 613 -0.32 36.33 3.32
CA LEU A 613 -1.40 36.45 2.35
C LEU A 613 -1.93 35.04 2.00
N GLU A 614 -3.26 34.90 1.90
CA GLU A 614 -3.86 33.66 1.37
C GLU A 614 -3.36 33.39 -0.06
N PRO A 615 -2.98 32.14 -0.41
CA PRO A 615 -2.61 31.80 -1.77
C PRO A 615 -3.65 32.29 -2.79
N ALA A 616 -3.21 33.13 -3.74
CA ALA A 616 -4.08 33.70 -4.76
C ALA A 616 -3.57 33.30 -6.15
N THR A 617 -4.40 32.61 -6.93
CA THR A 617 -4.10 32.32 -8.34
C THR A 617 -4.43 33.55 -9.17
N VAL A 618 -3.46 33.99 -9.97
CA VAL A 618 -3.59 35.06 -10.94
C VAL A 618 -3.51 34.48 -12.34
N SER A 619 -4.45 34.86 -13.20
CA SER A 619 -4.41 34.57 -14.63
C SER A 619 -4.87 35.77 -15.45
N PHE A 620 -4.31 36.00 -16.62
CA PHE A 620 -4.79 37.01 -17.58
C PHE A 620 -4.39 36.63 -19.00
N LYS A 621 -5.05 37.21 -19.99
CA LYS A 621 -4.73 37.02 -21.41
C LYS A 621 -4.31 38.33 -22.05
N THR A 622 -3.20 38.33 -22.78
CA THR A 622 -2.79 39.49 -23.58
C THR A 622 -3.50 39.52 -24.93
N ARG A 623 -3.76 40.72 -25.45
CA ARG A 623 -4.29 40.90 -26.81
C ARG A 623 -3.24 40.50 -27.86
N ALA A 624 -3.72 40.18 -29.06
CA ALA A 624 -2.85 40.03 -30.24
C ALA A 624 -2.13 41.36 -30.55
N ARG A 625 -1.02 41.31 -31.30
CA ARG A 625 -0.41 42.55 -31.81
C ARG A 625 -1.42 43.24 -32.72
N SER A 626 -1.66 44.52 -32.48
CA SER A 626 -2.19 45.39 -33.53
C SER A 626 -1.17 45.41 -34.67
N GLU A 627 -1.61 45.05 -35.87
CA GLU A 627 -0.81 45.14 -37.10
C GLU A 627 -0.27 46.55 -37.36
#